data_AF-A0A7C6MWS9-F1
#
_entry.id   AF-A0A7C6MWS9-F1
#
_cell.length_a   1.000
_cell.length_b   1.000
_cell.length_c   1.000
_cell.angle_alpha   90.00
_cell.angle_beta   90.00
_cell.angle_gamma   90.00
#
_symmetry.space_group_name_H-M   'P 1'
#
loop_
_entity.id
_entity.type
_entity.pdbx_description
1 polymer ?
#
loop_
_entity_poly.entity_id
_entity_poly.type
_entity_poly.pdbx_seq_one_letter_code
_entity_poly.pdbx_strand_id
1 'polypeptide(L)'
;MKKSLRIVLTVILAVCLLITIAGCGQQSVTTDEEVSTLDKIKESGKLVMGTNAEFEPFEYHEVVDGQPQIVGFDIDVCKIIADKLGVELVIEDMDFDG
;
A
#
# COMPACT_ATOMS: atom_id res chain seq x y z
N MET A 1 17.18 14.61 62.38
CA MET A 1 17.88 14.85 61.11
C MET A 1 18.20 13.56 60.34
N LYS A 2 18.78 12.52 60.95
CA LYS A 2 19.13 11.26 60.24
C LYS A 2 17.94 10.40 59.80
N LYS A 3 16.82 10.44 60.54
CA LYS A 3 15.61 9.64 60.24
C LYS A 3 14.75 10.28 59.14
N SER A 4 14.56 11.60 59.18
CA SER A 4 13.88 12.36 58.14
C SER A 4 14.65 12.37 56.81
N LEU A 5 15.99 12.41 56.85
CA LEU A 5 16.83 12.30 55.65
C LEU A 5 16.73 10.92 54.97
N ARG A 6 16.62 9.84 55.76
CA ARG A 6 16.41 8.47 55.25
C ARG A 6 15.04 8.31 54.60
N ILE A 7 13.99 8.88 55.20
CA ILE A 7 12.64 8.84 54.65
C ILE A 7 12.55 9.61 53.32
N VAL A 8 13.16 10.80 53.25
CA VAL A 8 13.20 11.59 52.00
C VAL A 8 13.97 10.85 50.90
N LEU A 9 15.09 10.20 51.23
CA LEU A 9 15.87 9.43 50.25
C LEU A 9 15.12 8.20 49.74
N THR A 10 14.37 7.50 50.60
CA THR A 10 13.54 6.35 50.22
C THR A 10 12.35 6.77 49.35
N VAL A 11 11.73 7.92 49.63
CA VAL A 11 10.63 8.45 48.81
C VAL A 11 11.13 8.89 47.43
N ILE A 12 12.29 9.54 47.35
CA ILE A 12 12.90 9.93 46.06
C ILE A 12 13.23 8.68 45.22
N LEU A 13 13.80 7.64 45.83
CA LEU A 13 14.10 6.39 45.11
C LEU A 13 12.84 5.67 44.62
N ALA A 14 11.76 5.67 45.42
CA ALA A 14 10.48 5.09 45.03
C ALA A 14 9.80 5.86 43.89
N VAL A 15 9.90 7.20 43.88
CA VAL A 15 9.39 8.05 42.79
C VAL A 15 10.19 7.85 41.50
N CYS A 16 11.52 7.70 41.59
CA CYS A 16 12.35 7.39 40.41
C CYS A 16 12.03 6.02 39.78
N LEU A 17 11.65 5.01 40.59
CA LEU A 17 11.21 3.70 40.07
C LEU A 17 9.83 3.74 39.38
N LEU A 18 8.97 4.69 39.74
CA LEU A 18 7.66 4.85 39.10
C LEU A 18 7.76 5.50 37.72
N ILE A 19 8.80 6.33 37.49
CA ILE A 19 9.05 6.99 36.19
C ILE A 19 9.56 5.97 35.14
N THR A 20 10.17 4.85 35.56
CA THR A 20 10.69 3.83 34.64
C THR A 20 9.64 2.85 34.08
N ILE A 21 8.41 2.83 34.61
CA ILE A 21 7.33 1.94 34.12
C ILE A 21 6.56 2.54 32.93
N ALA A 22 6.62 3.85 32.71
CA ALA A 22 6.06 4.50 31.51
C ALA A 22 6.94 4.31 30.24
N GLY A 23 8.12 3.71 30.37
CA GLY A 23 9.10 3.56 29.27
C GLY A 23 9.11 2.21 28.55
N CYS A 24 8.33 1.20 28.99
CA CYS A 24 8.27 -0.13 28.37
C CYS A 24 6.87 -0.53 27.86
N GLY A 25 5.94 0.43 27.76
CA GLY A 25 4.58 0.20 27.24
C GLY A 25 4.29 0.85 25.88
N GLN A 26 5.24 1.62 25.36
CA GLN A 26 5.12 2.28 24.06
C GLN A 26 6.35 1.95 23.22
N GLN A 27 6.55 0.65 23.02
CA GLN A 27 6.97 0.23 21.70
C GLN A 27 5.79 0.62 20.80
N SER A 28 5.82 1.85 20.28
CA SER A 28 5.22 2.11 18.99
C SER A 28 5.89 1.09 18.09
N VAL A 29 5.24 -0.06 17.95
CA VAL A 29 5.31 -0.82 16.71
C VAL A 29 4.82 0.23 15.72
N THR A 30 5.76 0.97 15.15
CA THR A 30 5.60 1.47 13.80
C THR A 30 5.48 0.20 12.98
N THR A 31 4.27 -0.37 12.99
CA THR A 31 3.72 -0.96 11.79
C THR A 31 3.79 0.20 10.82
N ASP A 32 4.89 0.28 10.09
CA ASP A 32 4.80 0.83 8.75
C ASP A 32 3.65 0.04 8.14
N GLU A 33 2.45 0.63 8.15
CA GLU A 33 1.34 0.05 7.43
C GLU A 33 1.84 0.05 5.98
N GLU A 34 2.33 -1.11 5.53
CA GLU A 34 2.74 -1.27 4.15
C GLU A 34 1.50 -0.95 3.32
N VAL A 35 1.52 0.23 2.69
CA VAL A 35 0.45 0.68 1.81
C VAL A 35 0.28 -0.41 0.77
N SER A 36 -0.91 -1.02 0.76
CA SER A 36 -1.17 -2.14 -0.12
C SER A 36 -1.06 -1.69 -1.57
N THR A 37 -0.75 -2.62 -2.48
CA THR A 37 -0.75 -2.31 -3.91
C THR A 37 -2.10 -1.75 -4.37
N LEU A 38 -3.20 -2.22 -3.78
CA LEU A 38 -4.54 -1.70 -4.07
C LEU A 38 -4.70 -0.23 -3.66
N ASP A 39 -4.18 0.15 -2.50
CA ASP A 39 -4.25 1.54 -2.03
C ASP A 39 -3.38 2.44 -2.91
N LYS A 40 -2.20 1.96 -3.34
CA LYS A 40 -1.35 2.68 -4.31
C LYS A 40 -2.05 2.89 -5.66
N ILE A 41 -2.79 1.89 -6.15
CA ILE A 41 -3.58 1.99 -7.39
C ILE A 41 -4.70 3.03 -7.25
N LYS A 42 -5.41 3.02 -6.12
CA LYS A 42 -6.46 4.00 -5.84
C LYS A 42 -5.93 5.41 -5.68
N GLU A 43 -4.78 5.57 -5.02
CA GLU A 43 -4.11 6.86 -4.84
C GLU A 43 -3.57 7.42 -6.17
N SER A 44 -2.97 6.57 -7.02
CA SER A 44 -2.47 6.97 -8.33
C SER A 44 -3.59 7.32 -9.32
N GLY A 45 -4.79 6.78 -9.08
CA GLY A 45 -5.91 6.89 -10.00
C GLY A 45 -5.74 6.05 -11.28
N LYS A 46 -4.81 5.09 -11.29
CA LYS A 46 -4.47 4.29 -12.48
C LYS A 46 -4.27 2.81 -12.16
N LEU A 47 -4.94 1.95 -12.93
CA LEU A 47 -4.64 0.54 -13.07
C LEU A 47 -3.80 0.35 -14.34
N VAL A 48 -2.51 0.06 -14.19
CA VAL A 48 -1.62 -0.22 -15.32
C VAL A 48 -1.61 -1.72 -15.58
N MET A 49 -2.03 -2.13 -16.78
CA MET A 49 -2.02 -3.50 -17.27
C MET A 49 -0.87 -3.65 -18.27
N GLY A 50 0.19 -4.35 -17.86
CA GLY A 50 1.20 -4.85 -18.80
C GLY A 50 0.68 -6.10 -19.50
N THR A 51 0.70 -6.13 -20.82
CA THR A 51 0.23 -7.27 -21.61
C THR A 51 1.03 -7.43 -22.90
N ASN A 52 0.84 -8.53 -23.62
CA ASN A 52 1.36 -8.72 -24.97
C ASN A 52 0.16 -8.90 -25.93
N ALA A 53 -0.14 -7.90 -26.74
CA ALA A 53 -1.36 -7.85 -27.56
C ALA A 53 -1.25 -8.65 -28.88
N GLU A 54 -0.81 -9.91 -28.79
CA GLU A 54 -0.69 -10.85 -29.91
C GLU A 54 -1.64 -12.08 -29.81
N PHE A 55 -2.54 -12.09 -28.82
CA PHE A 55 -3.34 -13.28 -28.47
C PHE A 55 -4.84 -13.08 -28.70
N GLU A 56 -5.29 -13.16 -29.95
CA GLU A 56 -6.73 -13.19 -30.26
C GLU A 56 -7.43 -14.43 -29.64
N PRO A 57 -8.62 -14.28 -29.02
CA PRO A 57 -9.44 -13.08 -28.83
C PRO A 57 -9.27 -12.40 -27.44
N PHE A 58 -8.18 -12.67 -26.73
CA PHE A 58 -7.96 -12.24 -25.34
C PHE A 58 -7.39 -10.81 -25.26
N GLU A 59 -6.29 -10.54 -25.96
CA GLU A 59 -5.69 -9.22 -26.10
C GLU A 59 -5.03 -9.11 -27.47
N TYR A 60 -5.46 -8.15 -28.28
CA TYR A 60 -4.96 -8.00 -29.63
C TYR A 60 -5.20 -6.60 -30.19
N HIS A 61 -4.46 -6.26 -31.24
CA HIS A 61 -4.59 -4.99 -31.94
C HIS A 61 -5.76 -5.02 -32.92
N GLU A 62 -6.63 -4.01 -32.85
CA GLU A 62 -7.73 -3.79 -33.80
C GLU A 62 -7.86 -2.31 -34.15
N VAL A 63 -8.37 -2.00 -35.35
CA VAL A 63 -8.71 -0.62 -35.73
C VAL A 63 -10.20 -0.39 -35.46
N VAL A 64 -10.50 0.37 -34.40
CA VAL A 64 -11.86 0.74 -34.02
C VAL A 64 -12.08 2.22 -34.32
N ASP A 65 -13.12 2.53 -35.09
CA ASP A 65 -13.43 3.89 -35.56
C ASP A 65 -12.24 4.60 -36.27
N GLY A 66 -11.41 3.82 -36.95
CA GLY A 66 -10.24 4.33 -37.67
C GLY A 66 -9.02 4.61 -36.79
N GLN A 67 -9.06 4.24 -35.51
CA GLN A 67 -7.93 4.38 -34.57
C GLN A 67 -7.43 3.00 -34.12
N PRO A 68 -6.10 2.79 -34.05
CA PRO A 68 -5.54 1.57 -33.48
C PRO A 68 -5.86 1.50 -31.98
N GLN A 69 -6.38 0.37 -31.53
CA GLN A 69 -6.69 0.08 -30.14
C GLN A 69 -6.26 -1.34 -29.80
N ILE A 70 -5.97 -1.58 -28.52
CA ILE A 70 -5.81 -2.93 -27.99
C ILE A 70 -7.15 -3.32 -27.39
N VAL A 71 -7.72 -4.43 -27.85
CA VAL A 71 -9.05 -4.92 -27.50
C VAL A 71 -8.98 -6.40 -27.17
N GLY A 72 -10.09 -6.95 -26.67
CA GLY A 72 -10.24 -8.37 -26.38
C GLY A 72 -10.82 -8.63 -24.99
N PHE A 73 -11.01 -9.92 -24.69
CA PHE A 73 -11.64 -10.35 -23.44
C PHE A 73 -10.87 -9.85 -22.18
N ASP A 74 -9.54 -9.93 -22.18
CA ASP A 74 -8.73 -9.54 -21.03
C ASP A 74 -8.79 -8.02 -20.81
N ILE A 75 -8.82 -7.25 -21.90
CA ILE A 75 -9.00 -5.79 -21.87
C ILE A 75 -10.36 -5.42 -21.27
N ASP A 76 -11.43 -6.09 -21.68
CA ASP A 76 -12.78 -5.86 -21.15
C ASP A 76 -12.88 -6.16 -19.66
N VAL A 77 -12.26 -7.26 -19.21
CA VAL A 77 -12.20 -7.61 -17.78
C VAL A 77 -11.45 -6.55 -16.99
N CYS A 78 -10.27 -6.13 -17.45
CA CYS A 78 -9.49 -5.09 -16.78
C CYS A 78 -10.20 -3.74 -16.76
N LYS A 79 -10.95 -3.40 -17.81
CA LYS A 79 -11.78 -2.19 -17.85
C LYS A 79 -12.87 -2.23 -16.78
N ILE A 80 -13.59 -3.35 -16.63
CA ILE A 80 -14.60 -3.53 -15.57
C ILE A 80 -13.98 -3.40 -14.18
N ILE A 81 -12.76 -3.92 -13.98
CA ILE A 81 -12.05 -3.79 -12.70
C ILE A 81 -11.70 -2.31 -12.44
N ALA A 82 -11.11 -1.62 -13.42
CA ALA A 82 -10.77 -0.21 -13.30
C ALA A 82 -12.00 0.66 -13.01
N ASP A 83 -13.12 0.44 -13.71
CA ASP A 83 -14.40 1.12 -13.49
C ASP A 83 -14.93 0.88 -12.07
N LYS A 84 -14.86 -0.36 -11.56
CA LYS A 84 -15.26 -0.69 -10.18
C LYS A 84 -14.39 -0.03 -9.12
N LEU A 85 -13.11 0.21 -9.44
CA LEU A 85 -12.16 0.89 -8.56
C LEU A 85 -12.24 2.41 -8.70
N GLY A 86 -12.88 2.94 -9.74
CA GLY A 86 -12.96 4.36 -10.04
C GLY A 86 -11.62 4.95 -10.52
N VAL A 87 -10.83 4.15 -11.25
CA VAL A 87 -9.50 4.52 -11.76
C VAL A 87 -9.43 4.38 -13.28
N GLU A 88 -8.44 5.02 -13.90
CA GLU A 88 -8.15 4.89 -15.33
C GLU A 88 -7.44 3.54 -15.61
N LEU A 89 -7.89 2.80 -16.64
CA LEU A 89 -7.12 1.69 -17.18
C LEU A 89 -6.07 2.23 -18.16
N VAL A 90 -4.80 1.87 -17.93
CA VAL A 90 -3.69 2.13 -18.85
C VAL A 90 -3.14 0.80 -19.32
N ILE A 91 -3.09 0.60 -20.63
CA ILE A 91 -2.58 -0.63 -21.25
C ILE A 91 -1.15 -0.35 -21.73
N GLU A 92 -0.21 -1.15 -21.29
CA GLU A 92 1.19 -1.15 -21.71
C GLU A 92 1.46 -2.44 -22.46
N ASP A 93 1.59 -2.34 -23.78
CA ASP A 93 1.91 -3.47 -24.65
C ASP A 93 3.42 -3.73 -24.65
N MET A 94 3.81 -4.95 -24.32
CA MET A 94 5.19 -5.35 -24.11
C MET A 94 5.43 -6.83 -24.42
N ASP A 95 6.69 -7.15 -24.73
CA ASP A 95 7.13 -8.53 -24.85
C ASP A 95 7.36 -9.15 -23.46
N PHE A 96 7.04 -10.44 -23.33
CA PHE A 96 7.33 -11.20 -22.12
C PHE A 96 8.70 -11.89 -22.23
N ASP A 97 9.74 -11.11 -21.94
CA ASP A 97 11.13 -11.59 -21.86
C ASP A 97 11.39 -12.14 -20.45
N GLY A 98 11.25 -13.46 -20.27
CA GLY A 98 11.42 -14.15 -18.99
C GLY A 98 12.85 -14.20 -18.44
#